data_AF-A0AAD6N517-F1
#
_entry.id   AF-A0AAD6N517-F1
#
_cell.length_a   1.000
_cell.length_b   1.000
_cell.length_c   1.000
_cell.angle_alpha   90.00
_cell.angle_beta   90.00
_cell.angle_gamma   90.00
#
_symmetry.space_group_name_H-M   'P 1'
#
loop_
_entity.id
_entity.type
_entity.pdbx_description
1 polymer ?
#
loop_
_entity_poly.entity_id
_entity_poly.type
_entity_poly.pdbx_seq_one_letter_code
_entity_poly.pdbx_strand_id
1 'polypeptide(L)'
;MHSPNQAPSPSPQWSEGPQNAVLNAPASAQGGSRNIGNGRPSTIHDYCLKANREGRTKCIWICMKKGRRWIAKDISVEKTGYVLGIPELRKQCSWWKRHSLFSVVGVKEIMFRCAKYEKATEEIFVYVKNFDYDTRIADIQSAIERSASVKDVWECGVDIMGKSHPPHFRELNLQEEVYKWLPAMIECYWQNGIQSDDLEFLEAGKFVTLYRVLAWDTQSDAASPYGRVIYGFKLVEGWRTRYLLYLVMASLFLSACVVAIATAVLQDFEAGLTAGSYALAITAVALAVLTFLSAVI
;
A
#
# COMPACT_ATOMS: atom_id res chain seq x y z
N MET A 1 36.65 28.51 -4.70
CA MET A 1 36.08 27.14 -4.85
C MET A 1 34.64 27.19 -4.34
N HIS A 2 33.69 27.46 -5.23
CA HIS A 2 32.26 27.49 -4.91
C HIS A 2 31.63 26.13 -5.23
N SER A 3 31.08 25.48 -4.21
CA SER A 3 30.20 24.32 -4.36
C SER A 3 28.90 24.72 -5.08
N PRO A 4 28.35 23.87 -5.97
CA PRO A 4 27.06 24.14 -6.58
C PRO A 4 25.93 23.75 -5.63
N ASN A 5 24.99 24.67 -5.47
CA ASN A 5 23.68 24.49 -4.87
C ASN A 5 22.94 23.30 -5.51
N GLN A 6 22.60 22.28 -4.73
CA GLN A 6 21.52 21.37 -5.07
C GLN A 6 20.20 22.05 -4.71
N ALA A 7 19.39 22.35 -5.73
CA ALA A 7 18.02 22.81 -5.55
C ALA A 7 17.16 21.68 -4.94
N PRO A 8 16.31 21.97 -3.94
CA PRO A 8 15.33 21.01 -3.48
C PRO A 8 14.30 20.75 -4.59
N SER A 9 14.09 19.47 -4.92
CA SER A 9 12.99 19.06 -5.79
C SER A 9 11.66 19.43 -5.15
N PRO A 10 10.72 20.09 -5.85
CA PRO A 10 9.43 20.42 -5.27
C PRO A 10 8.64 19.13 -5.05
N SER A 11 8.38 18.82 -3.78
CA SER A 11 7.41 17.81 -3.38
C SER A 11 6.04 18.18 -3.98
N PRO A 12 5.34 17.29 -4.69
CA PRO A 12 4.04 17.62 -5.24
C PRO A 12 3.07 18.01 -4.12
N GLN A 13 2.47 19.19 -4.24
CA GLN A 13 1.53 19.72 -3.27
C GLN A 13 0.21 18.94 -3.42
N TRP A 14 -0.08 18.08 -2.45
CA TRP A 14 -1.32 17.29 -2.39
C TRP A 14 -2.40 18.15 -1.76
N SER A 15 -3.22 18.81 -2.59
CA SER A 15 -4.46 19.42 -2.10
C SER A 15 -5.49 18.31 -1.87
N GLU A 16 -5.64 17.91 -0.62
CA GLU A 16 -6.76 17.08 -0.18
C GLU A 16 -7.95 18.02 0.07
N GLY A 17 -8.87 18.10 -0.89
CA GLY A 17 -10.20 18.62 -0.59
C GLY A 17 -10.93 17.63 0.34
N PRO A 18 -11.83 18.10 1.21
CA PRO A 18 -12.65 17.21 2.02
C PRO A 18 -13.58 16.43 1.10
N GLN A 19 -13.18 15.25 0.66
CA GLN A 19 -14.05 14.33 -0.08
C GLN A 19 -14.84 13.47 0.91
N ASN A 20 -15.66 14.15 1.71
CA ASN A 20 -16.76 13.54 2.44
C ASN A 20 -18.02 13.66 1.58
N ALA A 21 -18.24 12.65 0.74
CA ALA A 21 -19.54 12.42 0.13
C ALA A 21 -19.65 10.94 -0.27
N VAL A 22 -19.72 10.05 0.73
CA VAL A 22 -20.31 8.71 0.57
C VAL A 22 -21.06 8.38 1.85
N LEU A 23 -22.31 8.82 1.92
CA LEU A 23 -23.48 8.01 2.28
C LEU A 23 -24.72 8.87 2.01
N ASN A 24 -25.49 8.47 1.00
CA ASN A 24 -26.77 9.01 0.54
C ASN A 24 -26.73 10.30 -0.33
N ALA A 25 -26.94 10.12 -1.64
CA ALA A 25 -27.51 11.15 -2.50
C ALA A 25 -28.91 10.70 -2.94
N PRO A 26 -29.97 11.50 -2.72
CA PRO A 26 -31.30 11.18 -3.23
C PRO A 26 -31.40 11.49 -4.73
N ALA A 27 -32.28 10.76 -5.40
CA ALA A 27 -32.62 10.96 -6.81
C ALA A 27 -33.46 12.24 -7.06
N SER A 28 -33.43 12.69 -8.32
CA SER A 28 -34.26 13.71 -9.03
C SER A 28 -33.61 15.10 -9.18
N ALA A 29 -33.70 15.85 -10.30
CA ALA A 29 -34.20 15.63 -11.66
C ALA A 29 -33.64 16.70 -12.64
N GLN A 30 -33.46 16.29 -13.90
CA GLN A 30 -33.59 17.00 -15.20
C GLN A 30 -33.08 18.44 -15.46
N GLY A 31 -32.37 18.58 -16.59
CA GLY A 31 -32.49 19.76 -17.46
C GLY A 31 -31.22 20.19 -18.21
N GLY A 32 -30.92 19.58 -19.36
CA GLY A 32 -29.94 20.14 -20.31
C GLY A 32 -29.10 19.11 -21.06
N SER A 33 -29.57 18.69 -22.23
CA SER A 33 -28.85 17.82 -23.18
C SER A 33 -27.64 18.53 -23.78
N ARG A 34 -26.49 18.49 -23.10
CA ARG A 34 -25.16 18.56 -23.71
C ARG A 34 -24.60 17.14 -23.73
N ASN A 35 -23.77 16.80 -24.71
CA ASN A 35 -22.99 15.55 -24.72
C ASN A 35 -22.11 15.47 -23.45
N ILE A 36 -22.70 14.97 -22.37
CA ILE A 36 -22.06 14.58 -21.13
C ILE A 36 -21.64 13.13 -21.35
N GLY A 37 -20.37 12.81 -21.13
CA GLY A 37 -20.06 11.40 -20.99
C GLY A 37 -18.74 11.14 -20.35
N ASN A 38 -17.66 11.65 -20.95
CA ASN A 38 -16.32 11.23 -20.58
C ASN A 38 -15.46 12.48 -20.40
N GLY A 39 -14.87 12.63 -19.21
CA GLY A 39 -13.99 13.75 -18.86
C GLY A 39 -12.69 13.77 -19.69
N ARG A 40 -11.63 14.35 -19.16
CA ARG A 40 -10.32 14.34 -19.84
C ARG A 40 -9.77 12.89 -19.83
N PRO A 41 -9.15 12.38 -20.90
CA PRO A 41 -8.46 11.09 -20.85
C PRO A 41 -7.39 11.09 -19.76
N SER A 42 -7.37 10.06 -18.92
CA SER A 42 -6.36 9.92 -17.87
C SER A 42 -5.00 9.48 -18.43
N THR A 43 -3.95 9.61 -17.63
CA THR A 43 -2.60 9.13 -17.97
C THR A 43 -2.55 7.64 -18.33
N ILE A 44 -3.49 6.85 -17.80
CA ILE A 44 -3.60 5.41 -18.02
C ILE A 44 -4.78 5.03 -18.94
N HIS A 45 -5.36 6.00 -19.65
CA HIS A 45 -6.53 5.80 -20.52
C HIS A 45 -6.38 4.60 -21.46
N ASP A 46 -5.27 4.55 -22.22
CA ASP A 46 -5.04 3.48 -23.20
C ASP A 46 -4.92 2.10 -22.56
N TYR A 47 -4.33 2.05 -21.37
CA TYR A 47 -4.22 0.83 -20.58
C TYR A 47 -5.60 0.36 -20.11
N CYS A 48 -6.41 1.27 -19.55
CA CYS A 48 -7.78 0.96 -19.10
C CYS A 48 -8.69 0.53 -20.26
N LEU A 49 -8.57 1.14 -21.44
CA LEU A 49 -9.30 0.71 -22.62
C LEU A 49 -8.90 -0.68 -23.08
N LYS A 50 -7.59 -0.99 -23.07
CA LYS A 50 -7.11 -2.35 -23.38
C LYS A 50 -7.67 -3.36 -22.39
N ALA A 51 -7.59 -3.09 -21.08
CA ALA A 51 -8.11 -3.97 -20.04
C ALA A 51 -9.63 -4.24 -20.21
N ASN A 52 -10.41 -3.19 -20.49
CA ASN A 52 -11.85 -3.33 -20.76
C ASN A 52 -12.13 -4.18 -22.02
N ARG A 53 -11.35 -4.03 -23.09
CA ARG A 53 -11.50 -4.86 -24.31
C ARG A 53 -11.19 -6.33 -24.06
N GLU A 54 -10.32 -6.62 -23.10
CA GLU A 54 -10.00 -7.98 -22.66
C GLU A 54 -11.02 -8.54 -21.65
N GLY A 55 -12.14 -7.85 -21.43
CA GLY A 55 -13.20 -8.27 -20.53
C GLY A 55 -12.90 -8.06 -19.04
N ARG A 56 -11.88 -7.26 -18.69
CA ARG A 56 -11.58 -6.91 -17.30
C ARG A 56 -12.35 -5.66 -16.93
N THR A 57 -13.23 -5.72 -15.93
CA THR A 57 -14.03 -4.57 -15.49
C THR A 57 -13.50 -3.94 -14.21
N LYS A 58 -13.05 -4.77 -13.26
CA LYS A 58 -12.60 -4.35 -11.92
C LYS A 58 -11.17 -4.81 -11.63
N CYS A 59 -10.46 -3.99 -10.87
CA CYS A 59 -9.11 -4.33 -10.41
C CYS A 59 -8.77 -3.77 -9.02
N ILE A 60 -7.85 -4.48 -8.38
CA ILE A 60 -7.13 -4.03 -7.19
C ILE A 60 -5.74 -3.58 -7.64
N TRP A 61 -5.29 -2.43 -7.14
CA TRP A 61 -3.97 -1.90 -7.48
C TRP A 61 -2.93 -2.29 -6.45
N ILE A 62 -1.80 -2.79 -6.95
CA ILE A 62 -0.62 -3.07 -6.16
C ILE A 62 0.55 -2.22 -6.65
N CYS A 63 1.12 -1.44 -5.74
CA CYS A 63 2.33 -0.69 -5.99
C CYS A 63 3.56 -1.39 -5.39
N MET A 64 4.65 -1.30 -6.12
CA MET A 64 5.93 -1.88 -5.74
C MET A 64 7.09 -0.99 -6.18
N LYS A 65 8.20 -1.08 -5.44
CA LYS A 65 9.40 -0.29 -5.71
C LYS A 65 10.24 -1.01 -6.77
N LYS A 66 10.57 -0.32 -7.87
CA LYS A 66 11.47 -0.79 -8.92
C LYS A 66 12.64 0.20 -9.02
N GLY A 67 13.76 -0.14 -8.39
CA GLY A 67 14.89 0.77 -8.21
C GLY A 67 14.50 1.99 -7.39
N ARG A 68 14.60 3.19 -7.98
CA ARG A 68 14.23 4.47 -7.33
C ARG A 68 12.79 4.92 -7.60
N ARG A 69 12.02 4.17 -8.41
CA ARG A 69 10.67 4.55 -8.84
C ARG A 69 9.63 3.58 -8.31
N TRP A 70 8.40 4.04 -8.20
CA TRP A 70 7.25 3.20 -7.90
C TRP A 70 6.51 2.86 -9.18
N ILE A 71 6.12 1.59 -9.30
CA ILE A 71 5.25 1.11 -10.36
C ILE A 71 3.97 0.55 -9.76
N ALA A 72 2.86 0.68 -10.48
CA ALA A 72 1.58 0.05 -10.17
C ALA A 72 1.29 -1.09 -11.14
N LYS A 73 0.73 -2.18 -10.60
CA LYS A 73 0.21 -3.32 -11.33
C LYS A 73 -1.21 -3.57 -10.89
N ASP A 74 -2.05 -3.93 -11.84
CA ASP A 74 -3.44 -4.32 -11.60
C ASP A 74 -3.52 -5.80 -11.25
N ILE A 75 -4.51 -6.14 -10.43
CA ILE A 75 -4.97 -7.51 -10.26
C ILE A 75 -6.44 -7.53 -10.64
N SER A 76 -6.73 -8.23 -11.73
CA SER A 76 -8.10 -8.39 -12.23
C SER A 76 -8.88 -9.31 -11.30
N VAL A 77 -9.96 -8.78 -10.76
CA VAL A 77 -10.82 -9.47 -9.79
C VAL A 77 -11.58 -10.65 -10.43
N GLU A 78 -11.96 -10.51 -11.72
CA GLU A 78 -12.78 -11.51 -12.41
C GLU A 78 -11.98 -12.71 -12.91
N LYS A 79 -10.68 -12.52 -13.17
CA LYS A 79 -9.79 -13.61 -13.62
C LYS A 79 -9.25 -14.44 -12.45
N THR A 80 -9.30 -13.92 -11.23
CA THR A 80 -8.90 -14.64 -10.03
C THR A 80 -10.03 -15.56 -9.58
N GLY A 81 -10.13 -16.74 -10.18
CA GLY A 81 -10.95 -17.85 -9.65
C GLY A 81 -10.35 -18.49 -8.38
N TYR A 82 -9.39 -17.82 -7.73
CA TYR A 82 -8.60 -18.30 -6.60
C TYR A 82 -8.46 -17.19 -5.55
N VAL A 83 -8.36 -17.63 -4.30
CA VAL A 83 -8.14 -16.82 -3.10
C VAL A 83 -6.91 -15.92 -3.29
N LEU A 84 -7.12 -14.61 -3.37
CA LEU A 84 -6.07 -13.62 -3.61
C LEU A 84 -5.38 -13.26 -2.29
N GLY A 85 -4.19 -13.79 -2.03
CA GLY A 85 -3.45 -13.52 -0.79
C GLY A 85 -1.96 -13.31 -0.99
N ILE A 86 -1.23 -13.01 0.10
CA ILE A 86 0.24 -12.87 0.11
C ILE A 86 0.94 -14.06 -0.58
N PRO A 87 0.55 -15.34 -0.38
CA PRO A 87 1.19 -16.46 -1.07
C PRO A 87 1.09 -16.36 -2.59
N GLU A 88 -0.05 -15.91 -3.12
CA GLU A 88 -0.28 -15.78 -4.56
C GLU A 88 0.44 -14.56 -5.12
N LEU A 89 0.42 -13.43 -4.39
CA LEU A 89 1.24 -12.26 -4.72
C LEU A 89 2.72 -12.61 -4.80
N ARG A 90 3.22 -13.46 -3.90
CA ARG A 90 4.59 -13.95 -3.98
C ARG A 90 4.82 -14.69 -5.28
N LYS A 91 3.94 -15.58 -5.73
CA LYS A 91 4.12 -16.32 -7.00
C LYS A 91 4.15 -15.37 -8.20
N GLN A 92 3.18 -14.46 -8.29
CA GLN A 92 3.10 -13.50 -9.40
C GLN A 92 4.31 -12.54 -9.42
N CYS A 93 4.78 -12.10 -8.25
CA CYS A 93 5.97 -11.26 -8.12
C CYS A 93 7.30 -12.04 -8.17
N SER A 94 7.28 -13.39 -8.10
CA SER A 94 8.49 -14.22 -7.96
C SER A 94 9.39 -14.15 -9.18
N TRP A 95 8.83 -14.06 -10.38
CA TRP A 95 9.63 -14.00 -11.62
C TRP A 95 10.56 -12.77 -11.62
N TRP A 96 10.07 -11.67 -11.06
CA TRP A 96 10.76 -10.37 -11.00
C TRP A 96 11.78 -10.31 -9.85
N LYS A 97 11.69 -11.24 -8.88
CA LYS A 97 12.51 -11.29 -7.66
C LYS A 97 13.36 -12.55 -7.53
N ARG A 98 13.63 -13.28 -8.62
CA ARG A 98 14.40 -14.54 -8.60
C ARG A 98 15.76 -14.45 -7.89
N HIS A 99 16.34 -13.24 -7.77
CA HIS A 99 17.62 -13.00 -7.10
C HIS A 99 17.51 -12.12 -5.83
N SER A 100 16.30 -11.78 -5.39
CA SER A 100 16.10 -10.96 -4.21
C SER A 100 16.01 -11.82 -2.94
N LEU A 101 16.78 -11.47 -1.92
CA LEU A 101 16.64 -12.03 -0.56
C LEU A 101 15.30 -11.63 0.08
N PHE A 102 14.62 -10.65 -0.51
CA PHE A 102 13.35 -10.11 -0.05
C PHE A 102 12.16 -10.83 -0.68
N SER A 103 11.15 -11.11 0.15
CA SER A 103 9.84 -11.57 -0.27
C SER A 103 8.79 -10.53 0.11
N VAL A 104 7.64 -10.62 -0.53
CA VAL A 104 6.43 -9.99 -0.01
C VAL A 104 6.12 -10.62 1.34
N VAL A 105 6.14 -9.81 2.40
CA VAL A 105 5.80 -10.22 3.76
C VAL A 105 4.42 -9.72 4.14
N GLY A 106 4.00 -8.58 3.61
CA GLY A 106 2.67 -8.04 3.81
C GLY A 106 2.31 -7.00 2.76
N VAL A 107 1.24 -6.29 3.02
CA VAL A 107 0.81 -5.12 2.26
C VAL A 107 0.54 -3.97 3.21
N LYS A 108 0.62 -2.75 2.69
CA LYS A 108 0.20 -1.54 3.39
C LYS A 108 -0.62 -0.69 2.46
N GLU A 109 -1.68 -0.09 2.97
CA GLU A 109 -2.51 0.81 2.18
C GLU A 109 -1.79 2.09 1.81
N ILE A 110 -2.10 2.55 0.61
CA ILE A 110 -1.53 3.74 0.02
C ILE A 110 -2.56 4.45 -0.84
N MET A 111 -2.31 5.73 -1.02
CA MET A 111 -2.88 6.53 -2.09
C MET A 111 -1.79 6.78 -3.13
N PHE A 112 -2.13 6.72 -4.40
CA PHE A 112 -1.17 7.05 -5.45
C PHE A 112 -1.81 7.80 -6.61
N ARG A 113 -0.96 8.45 -7.39
CA ARG A 113 -1.34 9.11 -8.64
C ARG A 113 -0.51 8.56 -9.79
N CYS A 114 -1.13 8.38 -10.95
CA CYS A 114 -0.45 7.89 -12.15
C CYS A 114 0.39 8.98 -12.79
N ALA A 115 1.71 8.80 -12.75
CA ALA A 115 2.66 9.74 -13.32
C ALA A 115 2.83 9.55 -14.83
N LYS A 116 2.98 8.30 -15.27
CA LYS A 116 3.23 7.95 -16.68
C LYS A 116 2.84 6.49 -16.94
N TYR A 117 2.25 6.23 -18.11
CA TYR A 117 2.09 4.89 -18.64
C TYR A 117 3.09 4.63 -19.78
N GLU A 118 3.88 3.57 -19.67
CA GLU A 118 4.86 3.16 -20.68
C GLU A 118 4.31 1.96 -21.48
N LYS A 119 3.88 2.21 -22.72
CA LYS A 119 3.21 1.22 -23.57
C LYS A 119 4.09 0.02 -23.93
N ALA A 120 5.41 0.22 -24.08
CA ALA A 120 6.33 -0.83 -24.50
C ALA A 120 6.51 -1.93 -23.44
N THR A 121 6.48 -1.55 -22.15
CA THR A 121 6.67 -2.46 -21.02
C THR A 121 5.38 -2.77 -20.26
N GLU A 122 4.29 -2.08 -20.61
CA GLU A 122 3.02 -2.11 -19.88
C GLU A 122 3.22 -1.81 -18.38
N GLU A 123 4.02 -0.77 -18.11
CA GLU A 123 4.31 -0.30 -16.76
C GLU A 123 3.68 1.05 -16.50
N ILE A 124 3.06 1.18 -15.33
CA ILE A 124 2.44 2.43 -14.86
C ILE A 124 3.32 2.97 -13.74
N PHE A 125 4.02 4.07 -14.00
CA PHE A 125 4.78 4.78 -12.99
C PHE A 125 3.85 5.62 -12.13
N VAL A 126 4.07 5.61 -10.82
CA VAL A 126 3.18 6.25 -9.85
C VAL A 126 3.93 7.05 -8.80
N TYR A 127 3.26 8.05 -8.24
CA TYR A 127 3.67 8.71 -7.01
C TYR A 127 2.86 8.15 -5.86
N VAL A 128 3.53 7.55 -4.88
CA VAL A 128 2.91 6.88 -3.74
C VAL A 128 2.95 7.77 -2.51
N LYS A 129 1.83 7.90 -1.82
CA LYS A 129 1.68 8.49 -0.49
C LYS A 129 1.13 7.41 0.44
N ASN A 130 1.77 7.21 1.59
CA ASN A 130 1.23 6.29 2.60
C ASN A 130 -0.12 6.82 3.10
N PHE A 131 -1.07 5.93 3.35
CA PHE A 131 -2.30 6.33 4.03
C PHE A 131 -1.96 6.70 5.49
N ASP A 132 -2.40 7.88 5.90
CA ASP A 132 -2.14 8.43 7.23
C ASP A 132 -3.40 8.29 8.08
N TYR A 133 -3.48 7.15 8.76
CA TYR A 133 -4.59 6.79 9.63
C TYR A 133 -4.68 7.73 10.85
N ASP A 134 -3.54 8.07 11.44
CA ASP A 134 -3.49 8.84 12.67
C ASP A 134 -4.04 10.25 12.44
N THR A 135 -3.62 10.91 11.36
CA THR A 135 -4.16 12.22 10.99
C THR A 135 -5.66 12.16 10.68
N ARG A 136 -6.12 11.11 9.98
CA ARG A 136 -7.57 10.95 9.66
C ARG A 136 -8.41 10.76 10.92
N ILE A 137 -7.94 9.94 11.85
CA ILE A 137 -8.61 9.71 13.14
C ILE A 137 -8.64 11.03 13.93
N ALA A 138 -7.53 11.76 13.98
CA ALA A 138 -7.46 13.06 14.66
C ALA A 138 -8.40 14.11 14.03
N ASP A 139 -8.52 14.15 12.69
CA ASP A 139 -9.44 15.03 11.98
C ASP A 139 -10.90 14.72 12.32
N ILE A 140 -11.25 13.43 12.39
CA ILE A 140 -12.59 12.94 12.76
C ILE A 140 -12.89 13.30 14.21
N GLN A 141 -11.98 13.01 15.14
CA GLN A 141 -12.10 13.38 16.56
C GLN A 141 -12.29 14.90 16.71
N SER A 142 -11.50 15.70 15.98
CA SER A 142 -11.65 17.15 15.97
C SER A 142 -13.01 17.61 15.41
N ALA A 143 -13.59 16.87 14.46
CA ALA A 143 -14.93 17.15 13.93
C ALA A 143 -16.04 16.75 14.93
N ILE A 144 -15.86 15.64 15.65
CA ILE A 144 -16.73 15.18 16.75
C ILE A 144 -16.74 16.22 17.87
N GLU A 145 -15.57 16.66 18.34
CA GLU A 145 -15.44 17.68 19.40
C GLU A 145 -16.07 19.02 19.01
N ARG A 146 -15.82 19.48 17.77
CA ARG A 146 -16.48 20.67 17.23
C ARG A 146 -18.00 20.52 17.20
N SER A 147 -18.50 19.35 16.83
CA SER A 147 -19.95 19.08 16.83
C SER A 147 -20.54 19.04 18.24
N ALA A 148 -19.80 18.49 19.22
CA ALA A 148 -20.23 18.37 20.61
C ALA A 148 -20.21 19.71 21.39
N SER A 149 -19.31 20.64 21.01
CA SER A 149 -19.21 21.96 21.62
C SER A 149 -20.36 22.92 21.27
N VAL A 150 -21.19 22.55 20.29
CA VAL A 150 -22.46 23.25 19.99
C VAL A 150 -23.47 22.87 21.08
N LYS A 151 -23.55 23.70 22.13
CA LYS A 151 -24.25 23.46 23.40
C LYS A 151 -25.76 23.19 23.33
N ASP A 152 -26.41 23.24 22.17
CA ASP A 152 -27.87 23.11 22.02
C ASP A 152 -28.33 21.76 21.43
N VAL A 153 -27.46 20.74 21.34
CA VAL A 153 -27.79 19.43 20.72
C VAL A 153 -27.54 18.27 21.69
N TRP A 154 -28.13 18.33 22.89
CA TRP A 154 -27.94 17.31 23.94
C TRP A 154 -29.20 16.54 24.35
N GLU A 155 -30.26 16.51 23.54
CA GLU A 155 -31.33 15.52 23.75
C GLU A 155 -31.00 14.22 23.03
N CYS A 156 -30.01 13.47 23.51
CA CYS A 156 -29.81 12.05 23.15
C CYS A 156 -31.12 11.29 23.39
N GLY A 157 -31.82 10.95 22.31
CA GLY A 157 -33.20 10.49 22.35
C GLY A 157 -33.90 10.87 21.05
N VAL A 158 -34.79 10.00 20.58
CA VAL A 158 -35.87 10.43 19.68
C VAL A 158 -36.60 11.52 20.46
N ASP A 159 -36.72 12.74 19.93
CA ASP A 159 -37.50 13.77 20.63
C ASP A 159 -38.93 13.24 20.88
N ILE A 160 -39.68 13.85 21.79
CA ILE A 160 -41.06 13.43 22.11
C ILE A 160 -41.96 13.47 20.85
N MET A 161 -41.48 14.03 19.74
CA MET A 161 -42.12 14.16 18.43
C MET A 161 -41.59 13.18 17.36
N GLY A 162 -40.71 12.23 17.68
CA GLY A 162 -40.22 11.24 16.72
C GLY A 162 -39.00 11.63 15.88
N LYS A 163 -38.32 12.76 16.14
CA LYS A 163 -37.20 13.24 15.31
C LYS A 163 -35.86 12.75 15.83
N SER A 164 -35.09 12.10 14.95
CA SER A 164 -33.75 11.59 15.24
C SER A 164 -32.69 12.70 15.19
N HIS A 165 -31.62 12.53 15.98
CA HIS A 165 -30.38 13.31 15.92
C HIS A 165 -29.89 13.59 14.50
N PRO A 166 -29.16 14.70 14.28
CA PRO A 166 -28.50 14.93 13.01
C PRO A 166 -27.58 13.71 12.71
N PRO A 167 -27.77 13.03 11.58
CA PRO A 167 -27.12 11.74 11.25
C PRO A 167 -25.58 11.82 11.22
N HIS A 168 -25.03 13.02 11.31
CA HIS A 168 -23.61 13.32 11.19
C HIS A 168 -22.75 12.82 12.37
N PHE A 169 -23.21 12.86 13.62
CA PHE A 169 -22.37 12.47 14.77
C PHE A 169 -22.15 10.95 14.85
N ARG A 170 -23.21 10.17 14.66
CA ARG A 170 -23.13 8.71 14.60
C ARG A 170 -22.25 8.25 13.45
N GLU A 171 -22.37 8.90 12.29
CA GLU A 171 -21.54 8.62 11.12
C GLU A 171 -20.05 8.86 11.41
N LEU A 172 -19.69 9.97 12.05
CA LEU A 172 -18.29 10.25 12.42
C LEU A 172 -17.73 9.21 13.40
N ASN A 173 -18.50 8.79 14.41
CA ASN A 173 -18.05 7.74 15.34
C ASN A 173 -17.83 6.41 14.62
N LEU A 174 -18.74 6.02 13.73
CA LEU A 174 -18.59 4.81 12.92
C LEU A 174 -17.36 4.90 12.03
N GLN A 175 -17.09 6.06 11.41
CA GLN A 175 -15.88 6.28 10.63
C GLN A 175 -14.61 6.15 11.48
N GLU A 176 -14.58 6.73 12.67
CA GLU A 176 -13.45 6.60 13.59
C GLU A 176 -13.19 5.14 13.95
N GLU A 177 -14.24 4.38 14.30
CA GLU A 177 -14.13 2.95 14.57
C GLU A 177 -13.58 2.19 13.37
N VAL A 178 -14.13 2.42 12.18
CA VAL A 178 -13.66 1.82 10.92
C VAL A 178 -12.16 2.08 10.73
N TYR A 179 -11.70 3.33 10.85
CA TYR A 179 -10.28 3.65 10.66
C TYR A 179 -9.35 3.00 11.70
N LYS A 180 -9.84 2.71 12.91
CA LYS A 180 -9.03 2.02 13.94
C LYS A 180 -8.80 0.56 13.61
N TRP A 181 -9.79 -0.15 13.07
CA TRP A 181 -9.66 -1.59 12.79
C TRP A 181 -9.29 -1.92 11.34
N LEU A 182 -9.51 -1.00 10.39
CA LEU A 182 -9.28 -1.21 8.96
C LEU A 182 -7.87 -1.76 8.63
N PRO A 183 -6.76 -1.23 9.19
CA PRO A 183 -5.42 -1.76 8.90
C PRO A 183 -5.27 -3.24 9.25
N ALA A 184 -5.77 -3.64 10.43
CA ALA A 184 -5.67 -5.00 10.93
C ALA A 184 -6.55 -5.95 10.11
N MET A 185 -7.73 -5.51 9.70
CA MET A 185 -8.60 -6.30 8.85
C MET A 185 -8.02 -6.52 7.46
N ILE A 186 -7.46 -5.48 6.85
CA ILE A 186 -6.78 -5.59 5.55
C ILE A 186 -5.59 -6.54 5.65
N GLU A 187 -4.78 -6.44 6.71
CA GLU A 187 -3.69 -7.39 6.94
C GLU A 187 -4.21 -8.83 7.04
N CYS A 188 -5.29 -9.05 7.81
CA CYS A 188 -5.94 -10.35 7.95
C CYS A 188 -6.40 -10.92 6.60
N TYR A 189 -7.06 -10.11 5.77
CA TYR A 189 -7.53 -10.53 4.43
C TYR A 189 -6.39 -10.89 3.50
N TRP A 190 -5.30 -10.14 3.51
CA TRP A 190 -4.16 -10.48 2.67
C TRP A 190 -3.42 -11.73 3.15
N GLN A 191 -3.36 -11.96 4.47
CA GLN A 191 -2.72 -13.14 5.05
C GLN A 191 -3.51 -14.43 4.78
N ASN A 192 -4.82 -14.41 5.00
CA ASN A 192 -5.71 -15.56 4.79
C ASN A 192 -6.18 -15.69 3.34
N GLY A 193 -6.03 -14.60 2.58
CA GLY A 193 -6.45 -14.45 1.21
C GLY A 193 -7.90 -13.97 1.09
N ILE A 194 -8.10 -13.10 0.12
CA ILE A 194 -9.35 -12.36 -0.13
C ILE A 194 -10.37 -13.31 -0.77
N GLN A 195 -11.50 -13.46 -0.11
CA GLN A 195 -12.70 -14.18 -0.57
C GLN A 195 -13.71 -13.22 -1.23
N SER A 196 -14.84 -13.75 -1.67
CA SER A 196 -15.92 -12.95 -2.28
C SER A 196 -16.48 -11.89 -1.33
N ASP A 197 -16.65 -12.23 -0.06
CA ASP A 197 -17.27 -11.35 0.93
C ASP A 197 -16.27 -10.24 1.32
N ASP A 198 -14.98 -10.57 1.38
CA ASP A 198 -13.89 -9.62 1.57
C ASP A 198 -13.79 -8.64 0.39
N LEU A 199 -14.15 -9.06 -0.81
CA LEU A 199 -14.16 -8.19 -1.98
C LEU A 199 -15.24 -7.11 -1.87
N GLU A 200 -16.43 -7.45 -1.38
CA GLU A 200 -17.49 -6.45 -1.12
C GLU A 200 -17.00 -5.38 -0.14
N PHE A 201 -16.28 -5.82 0.90
CA PHE A 201 -15.63 -4.90 1.83
C PHE A 201 -14.60 -4.00 1.14
N LEU A 202 -13.72 -4.56 0.30
CA LEU A 202 -12.72 -3.79 -0.44
C LEU A 202 -13.35 -2.83 -1.47
N GLU A 203 -14.50 -3.19 -2.04
CA GLU A 203 -15.31 -2.33 -2.91
C GLU A 203 -15.88 -1.14 -2.12
N ALA A 204 -16.48 -1.39 -0.96
CA ALA A 204 -16.98 -0.35 -0.07
C ALA A 204 -15.85 0.61 0.38
N GLY A 205 -14.65 0.07 0.64
CA GLY A 205 -13.45 0.81 0.97
C GLY A 205 -12.75 1.51 -0.22
N LYS A 206 -13.32 1.44 -1.44
CA LYS A 206 -12.74 2.01 -2.69
C LYS A 206 -11.37 1.46 -3.09
N PHE A 207 -10.96 0.31 -2.55
CA PHE A 207 -9.72 -0.38 -2.96
C PHE A 207 -9.86 -1.14 -4.27
N VAL A 208 -11.11 -1.43 -4.67
CA VAL A 208 -11.45 -1.98 -5.97
C VAL A 208 -11.88 -0.83 -6.88
N THR A 209 -11.31 -0.80 -8.08
CA THR A 209 -11.54 0.28 -9.05
C THR A 209 -12.00 -0.27 -10.39
N LEU A 210 -12.90 0.47 -11.03
CA LEU A 210 -13.41 0.16 -12.36
C LEU A 210 -12.48 0.76 -13.43
N TYR A 211 -11.98 -0.04 -14.36
CA TYR A 211 -11.13 0.47 -15.45
C TYR A 211 -11.85 1.53 -16.28
N ARG A 212 -13.16 1.35 -16.53
CA ARG A 212 -13.97 2.34 -17.25
C ARG A 212 -13.95 3.72 -16.58
N VAL A 213 -13.98 3.74 -15.25
CA VAL A 213 -13.93 5.00 -14.48
C VAL A 213 -12.52 5.58 -14.50
N LEU A 214 -11.48 4.74 -14.35
CA LEU A 214 -10.09 5.19 -14.36
C LEU A 214 -9.57 5.67 -15.72
N ALA A 215 -10.25 5.32 -16.81
CA ALA A 215 -9.90 5.81 -18.14
C ALA A 215 -10.07 7.34 -18.26
N TRP A 216 -10.90 7.96 -17.41
CA TRP A 216 -11.29 9.36 -17.54
C TRP A 216 -11.13 10.11 -16.22
N ASP A 217 -10.43 11.24 -16.24
CA ASP A 217 -10.34 12.17 -15.11
C ASP A 217 -11.58 13.06 -15.06
N THR A 218 -12.22 13.16 -13.88
CA THR A 218 -13.31 14.11 -13.65
C THR A 218 -12.79 15.54 -13.57
N GLN A 219 -13.65 16.56 -13.73
CA GLN A 219 -13.22 17.96 -13.77
C GLN A 219 -12.40 18.41 -12.54
N SER A 220 -12.71 17.89 -11.35
CA SER A 220 -11.93 18.11 -10.13
C SER A 220 -10.49 17.57 -10.20
N ASP A 221 -10.32 16.47 -10.93
CA ASP A 221 -9.07 15.70 -11.00
C ASP A 221 -8.16 16.25 -12.10
N ALA A 222 -8.76 16.82 -13.15
CA ALA A 222 -8.06 17.50 -14.24
C ALA A 222 -7.32 18.77 -13.82
N ALA A 223 -7.66 19.34 -12.65
CA ALA A 223 -6.95 20.48 -12.06
C ALA A 223 -5.59 20.08 -11.46
N SER A 224 -5.39 18.80 -11.15
CA SER A 224 -4.07 18.30 -10.75
C SER A 224 -3.27 17.87 -11.97
N PRO A 225 -1.99 18.27 -12.11
CA PRO A 225 -1.15 17.79 -13.19
C PRO A 225 -0.87 16.27 -13.11
N TYR A 226 -1.22 15.64 -11.98
CA TYR A 226 -0.97 14.23 -11.70
C TYR A 226 -2.25 13.35 -11.77
N GLY A 227 -3.38 13.91 -12.22
CA GLY A 227 -4.64 13.17 -12.40
C GLY A 227 -5.31 12.73 -11.10
N ARG A 228 -6.26 11.80 -11.17
CA ARG A 228 -7.03 11.27 -10.02
C ARG A 228 -6.16 10.54 -8.98
N VAL A 229 -6.53 10.66 -7.70
CA VAL A 229 -6.00 9.82 -6.61
C VAL A 229 -6.66 8.44 -6.65
N ILE A 230 -5.84 7.40 -6.60
CA ILE A 230 -6.25 6.00 -6.61
C ILE A 230 -5.82 5.35 -5.30
N TYR A 231 -6.70 4.55 -4.71
CA TYR A 231 -6.39 3.73 -3.54
C TYR A 231 -5.82 2.39 -3.99
N GLY A 232 -4.85 1.87 -3.24
CA GLY A 232 -4.29 0.57 -3.49
C GLY A 232 -3.37 0.12 -2.38
N PHE A 233 -2.57 -0.89 -2.67
CA PHE A 233 -1.72 -1.56 -1.70
C PHE A 233 -0.27 -1.48 -2.13
N LYS A 234 0.61 -1.03 -1.24
CA LYS A 234 2.04 -1.17 -1.38
C LYS A 234 2.47 -2.53 -0.85
N LEU A 235 3.26 -3.25 -1.63
CA LEU A 235 3.93 -4.45 -1.13
C LEU A 235 4.94 -4.07 -0.06
N VAL A 236 4.81 -4.67 1.12
CA VAL A 236 5.83 -4.62 2.16
C VAL A 236 6.78 -5.77 1.94
N GLU A 237 8.01 -5.41 1.64
CA GLU A 237 9.09 -6.36 1.45
C GLU A 237 9.79 -6.62 2.78
N GLY A 238 10.09 -7.88 3.04
CA GLY A 238 10.89 -8.27 4.18
C GLY A 238 11.73 -9.49 3.85
N TRP A 239 12.67 -9.80 4.73
CA TRP A 239 13.55 -10.94 4.57
C TRP A 239 12.75 -12.24 4.51
N ARG A 240 13.10 -13.12 3.57
CA ARG A 240 12.66 -14.51 3.65
C ARG A 240 13.34 -15.13 4.86
N THR A 241 12.58 -15.42 5.91
CA THR A 241 13.05 -16.10 7.13
C THR A 241 13.87 -17.35 6.82
N ARG A 242 13.49 -18.11 5.78
CA ARG A 242 14.26 -19.28 5.31
C ARG A 242 15.68 -18.94 4.86
N TYR A 243 15.88 -17.87 4.08
CA TYR A 243 17.23 -17.48 3.65
C TYR A 243 18.06 -16.93 4.80
N LEU A 244 17.44 -16.20 5.73
CA LEU A 244 18.12 -15.76 6.95
C LEU A 244 18.60 -16.98 7.76
N LEU A 245 17.75 -18.00 7.90
CA LEU A 245 18.11 -19.25 8.57
C LEU A 245 19.23 -20.00 7.84
N TYR A 246 19.19 -20.09 6.50
CA TYR A 246 20.29 -20.68 5.73
C TYR A 246 21.60 -19.91 5.88
N LEU A 247 21.56 -18.57 5.93
CA LEU A 247 22.74 -17.74 6.16
C LEU A 247 23.32 -17.97 7.57
N VAL A 248 22.46 -18.09 8.58
CA VAL A 248 22.88 -18.44 9.95
C VAL A 248 23.52 -19.83 9.98
N MET A 249 22.90 -20.83 9.36
CA MET A 249 23.46 -22.19 9.30
C MET A 249 24.79 -22.25 8.54
N ALA A 250 24.90 -21.54 7.41
CA ALA A 250 26.14 -21.45 6.64
C ALA A 250 27.25 -20.75 7.44
N SER A 251 26.92 -19.70 8.21
CA SER A 251 27.84 -19.02 9.12
C SER A 251 28.36 -19.94 10.22
N LEU A 252 27.47 -20.69 10.88
CA LEU A 252 27.84 -21.67 11.90
C LEU A 252 28.73 -22.77 11.32
N PHE A 253 28.41 -23.26 10.13
CA PHE A 253 29.21 -24.26 9.43
C PHE A 253 30.61 -23.75 9.09
N LEU A 254 30.73 -22.54 8.53
CA LEU A 254 32.02 -21.91 8.25
C LEU A 254 32.86 -21.70 9.51
N SER A 255 32.23 -21.26 10.61
CA SER A 255 32.91 -21.13 11.91
C SER A 255 33.46 -22.48 12.39
N ALA A 256 32.66 -23.55 12.32
CA ALA A 256 33.11 -24.90 12.68
C ALA A 256 34.28 -25.39 11.81
N CYS A 257 34.27 -25.10 10.49
CA CYS A 257 35.39 -25.40 9.61
C CYS A 257 36.66 -24.63 10.01
N VAL A 258 36.55 -23.35 10.37
CA VAL A 258 37.69 -22.54 10.83
C VAL A 258 38.28 -23.11 12.13
N VAL A 259 37.44 -23.50 13.09
CA VAL A 259 37.89 -24.18 14.32
C VAL A 259 38.68 -25.44 13.98
N ALA A 260 38.12 -26.31 13.15
CA ALA A 260 38.75 -27.59 12.80
C ALA A 260 40.12 -27.40 12.12
N ILE A 261 40.21 -26.46 11.17
CA ILE A 261 41.45 -26.15 10.47
C ILE A 261 42.49 -25.55 11.43
N ALA A 262 42.09 -24.57 12.26
CA ALA A 262 43.00 -23.91 13.20
C ALA A 262 43.52 -24.90 14.26
N THR A 263 42.67 -25.76 14.81
CA THR A 263 43.09 -26.83 15.74
C THR A 263 44.04 -27.80 15.07
N ALA A 264 43.79 -28.20 13.83
CA ALA A 264 44.66 -29.13 13.12
C ALA A 264 46.06 -28.53 12.84
N VAL A 265 46.12 -27.24 12.48
CA VAL A 265 47.38 -26.55 12.15
C VAL A 265 48.19 -26.22 13.41
N LEU A 266 47.54 -25.75 14.47
CA LEU A 266 48.22 -25.30 15.70
C LEU A 266 48.40 -26.43 16.72
N GLN A 267 47.76 -27.58 16.51
CA GLN A 267 47.69 -28.71 17.45
C GLN A 267 47.16 -28.30 18.84
N ASP A 268 46.43 -27.19 18.91
CA ASP A 268 45.84 -26.64 20.12
C ASP A 268 44.36 -26.35 19.91
N PHE A 269 43.53 -26.90 20.78
CA PHE A 269 42.09 -26.76 20.74
C PHE A 269 41.65 -25.35 21.18
N GLU A 270 42.34 -24.74 22.15
CA GLU A 270 42.00 -23.39 22.63
C GLU A 270 42.24 -22.34 21.54
N ALA A 271 43.37 -22.45 20.84
CA ALA A 271 43.66 -21.61 19.68
C ALA A 271 42.61 -21.75 18.56
N GLY A 272 42.14 -22.99 18.33
CA GLY A 272 41.08 -23.26 17.34
C GLY A 272 39.73 -22.65 17.72
N LEU A 273 39.29 -22.82 18.97
CA LEU A 273 38.05 -22.21 19.48
C LEU A 273 38.10 -20.68 19.41
N THR A 274 39.26 -20.10 19.72
CA THR A 274 39.49 -18.66 19.65
C THR A 274 39.38 -18.15 18.21
N ALA A 275 40.00 -18.83 17.25
CA ALA A 275 39.87 -18.47 15.83
C ALA A 275 38.42 -18.61 15.33
N GLY A 276 37.72 -19.66 15.75
CA GLY A 276 36.32 -19.89 15.41
C GLY A 276 35.36 -18.82 15.94
N SER A 277 35.58 -18.38 17.18
CA SER A 277 34.75 -17.33 17.81
C SER A 277 34.93 -15.98 17.11
N TYR A 278 36.15 -15.63 16.68
CA TYR A 278 36.39 -14.45 15.85
C TYR A 278 35.72 -14.56 14.47
N ALA A 279 35.79 -15.72 13.81
CA ALA A 279 35.11 -15.93 12.53
C ALA A 279 33.59 -15.81 12.65
N LEU A 280 33.01 -16.34 13.74
CA LEU A 280 31.58 -16.21 14.02
C LEU A 280 31.19 -14.76 14.33
N ALA A 281 32.00 -14.04 15.12
CA ALA A 281 31.79 -12.64 15.42
C ALA A 281 31.83 -11.77 14.15
N ILE A 282 32.80 -11.98 13.26
CA ILE A 282 32.87 -11.27 11.97
C ILE A 282 31.64 -11.56 11.12
N THR A 283 31.20 -12.81 11.06
CA THR A 283 30.02 -13.17 10.26
C THR A 283 28.73 -12.59 10.86
N ALA A 284 28.61 -12.57 12.19
CA ALA A 284 27.49 -11.94 12.88
C ALA A 284 27.47 -10.42 12.64
N VAL A 285 28.63 -9.75 12.66
CA VAL A 285 28.74 -8.33 12.31
C VAL A 285 28.36 -8.09 10.85
N ALA A 286 28.83 -8.93 9.92
CA ALA A 286 28.46 -8.82 8.51
C ALA A 286 26.95 -9.01 8.28
N LEU A 287 26.34 -9.99 8.95
CA LEU A 287 24.89 -10.20 8.93
C LEU A 287 24.15 -9.01 9.52
N ALA A 288 24.60 -8.48 10.66
CA ALA A 288 24.03 -7.30 11.30
C ALA A 288 24.08 -6.09 10.36
N VAL A 289 25.24 -5.83 9.74
CA VAL A 289 25.42 -4.75 8.76
C VAL A 289 24.52 -4.94 7.54
N LEU A 290 24.43 -6.14 6.98
CA LEU A 290 23.53 -6.43 5.87
C LEU A 290 22.06 -6.23 6.23
N THR A 291 21.65 -6.68 7.42
CA THR A 291 20.28 -6.44 7.93
C THR A 291 20.02 -4.96 8.18
N PHE A 292 20.99 -4.22 8.72
CA PHE A 292 20.86 -2.78 8.94
C PHE A 292 20.77 -2.01 7.61
N LEU A 293 21.68 -2.28 6.67
CA LEU A 293 21.64 -1.67 5.34
C LEU A 293 20.34 -1.99 4.61
N SER A 294 19.79 -3.20 4.78
CA SER A 294 18.50 -3.56 4.20
C SER A 294 17.31 -2.84 4.83
N ALA A 295 17.38 -2.46 6.11
CA ALA A 295 16.34 -1.70 6.77
C ALA A 295 16.35 -0.23 6.35
N VAL A 296 17.52 0.29 5.99
CA VAL A 296 17.72 1.69 5.58
C VAL A 296 17.37 1.94 4.11
N ILE A 297 17.49 0.94 3.23
CA ILE A 297 17.29 1.06 1.76
C ILE A 297 15.82 0.84 1.35
#